data_AF-A0A5S9MDY5-F1
#
_entry.id   AF-A0A5S9MDY5-F1
#
_cell.length_a   1.000
_cell.length_b   1.000
_cell.length_c   1.000
_cell.angle_alpha   90.00
_cell.angle_beta   90.00
_cell.angle_gamma   90.00
#
_symmetry.space_group_name_H-M   'P 1'
#
loop_
_entity.id
_entity.type
_entity.pdbx_description
1 polymer ?
#
loop_
_entity_poly.entity_id
_entity_poly.type
_entity_poly.pdbx_seq_one_letter_code
_entity_poly.pdbx_strand_id
1 'polypeptide(L)'
;MQKAYPLSFKNWDFLTGYSQSEIEKFAMKKSFKTIVKKPEDEDQVIHQSLFFLVNQDGKVMKNYDGVQNTPYDDIIKDIKTLNRS
;
A
#
# COMPACT_ATOMS: atom_id res chain seq x y z
N MET A 1 -1.43 -2.61 -26.17
CA MET A 1 -1.05 -1.69 -25.08
C MET A 1 0.30 -2.16 -24.52
N GLN A 2 1.35 -1.38 -24.70
CA GLN A 2 2.67 -1.68 -24.12
C GLN A 2 2.56 -1.46 -22.60
N LYS A 3 3.04 -2.40 -21.77
CA LYS A 3 3.03 -2.21 -20.32
C LYS A 3 3.96 -1.05 -19.97
N ALA A 4 3.45 -0.02 -19.31
CA ALA A 4 4.22 1.15 -18.88
C ALA A 4 5.35 0.79 -17.88
N TYR A 5 5.26 -0.39 -17.24
CA TYR A 5 6.24 -0.87 -16.27
C TYR A 5 6.57 -2.36 -16.50
N PRO A 6 7.84 -2.78 -16.32
CA PRO A 6 8.26 -4.17 -16.47
C PRO A 6 7.89 -5.01 -15.23
N LEU A 7 6.59 -5.12 -14.92
CA LEU A 7 6.08 -5.86 -13.77
C LEU A 7 5.42 -7.20 -14.15
N SER A 8 5.39 -8.11 -13.18
CA SER A 8 4.68 -9.39 -13.24
C SER A 8 3.48 -9.38 -12.29
N PHE A 9 2.35 -9.92 -12.74
CA PHE A 9 1.14 -10.10 -11.91
C PHE A 9 1.10 -11.46 -11.20
N LYS A 10 2.18 -12.25 -11.21
CA LYS A 10 2.22 -13.58 -10.57
C LYS A 10 1.95 -13.51 -9.05
N ASN A 11 2.30 -12.39 -8.42
CA ASN A 11 2.22 -12.15 -6.98
C ASN A 11 1.91 -10.67 -6.67
N TRP A 12 1.25 -9.97 -7.61
CA TRP A 12 0.91 -8.56 -7.46
C TRP A 12 -0.50 -8.31 -7.97
N ASP A 13 -1.40 -7.95 -7.07
CA ASP A 13 -2.79 -7.62 -7.37
C ASP A 13 -3.03 -6.10 -7.26
N PHE A 14 -3.79 -5.55 -8.21
CA PHE A 14 -4.30 -4.19 -8.16
C PHE A 14 -5.78 -4.26 -7.79
N LEU A 15 -6.14 -3.73 -6.63
CA LEU A 15 -7.47 -3.89 -6.04
C LEU A 15 -8.37 -2.69 -6.35
N THR A 16 -9.59 -2.95 -6.82
CA THR A 16 -10.63 -1.95 -7.14
C THR A 16 -12.03 -2.54 -6.93
N GLY A 17 -13.09 -1.83 -7.33
CA GLY A 17 -14.49 -2.28 -7.26
C GLY A 17 -15.27 -1.83 -6.02
N TYR A 18 -14.62 -1.07 -5.14
CA TYR A 18 -15.21 -0.47 -3.93
C TYR A 18 -15.61 0.99 -4.18
N SER A 19 -16.47 1.53 -3.31
CA SER A 19 -16.82 2.96 -3.32
C SER A 19 -15.69 3.83 -2.74
N GLN A 20 -15.68 5.12 -3.06
CA GLN A 20 -14.74 6.07 -2.45
C GLN A 20 -14.86 6.06 -0.91
N SER A 21 -16.08 6.14 -0.38
CA SER A 21 -16.30 6.11 1.09
C SER A 21 -15.75 4.83 1.75
N GLU A 22 -15.84 3.69 1.06
CA GLU A 22 -15.33 2.42 1.56
C GLU A 22 -13.80 2.43 1.68
N ILE A 23 -13.08 2.90 0.67
CA ILE A 23 -11.62 2.92 0.70
C ILE A 23 -11.09 3.94 1.71
N GLU A 24 -11.74 5.10 1.85
CA GLU A 24 -11.39 6.10 2.86
C GLU A 24 -11.53 5.53 4.28
N LYS A 25 -12.65 4.84 4.54
CA LYS A 25 -12.91 4.19 5.84
C LYS A 25 -11.94 3.04 6.10
N PHE A 26 -11.62 2.24 5.08
CA PHE A 26 -10.69 1.12 5.19
C PHE A 26 -9.28 1.61 5.53
N ALA A 27 -8.75 2.54 4.73
CA ALA A 27 -7.41 3.09 4.91
C ALA A 27 -7.24 3.76 6.28
N MET A 28 -8.18 4.63 6.67
CA MET A 28 -8.07 5.39 7.92
C MET A 28 -8.42 4.57 9.17
N LYS A 29 -9.51 3.81 9.17
CA LYS A 29 -10.07 3.25 10.42
C LYS A 29 -9.74 1.78 10.63
N LYS A 30 -9.55 1.01 9.56
CA LYS A 30 -9.46 -0.46 9.66
C LYS A 30 -8.04 -0.98 9.54
N SER A 31 -7.19 -0.33 8.75
CA SER A 31 -5.95 -0.97 8.30
C SER A 31 -4.71 -0.13 8.55
N PHE A 32 -4.57 0.99 7.85
CA PHE A 32 -3.27 1.66 7.72
C PHE A 32 -3.16 2.97 8.50
N LYS A 33 -4.28 3.48 9.02
CA LYS A 33 -4.38 4.79 9.68
C LYS A 33 -3.90 5.93 8.78
N THR A 34 -4.11 5.79 7.47
CA THR A 34 -3.72 6.77 6.46
C THR A 34 -4.93 7.49 5.88
N ILE A 35 -4.71 8.74 5.48
CA ILE A 35 -5.70 9.51 4.72
C ILE A 35 -5.69 9.03 3.28
N VAL A 36 -6.88 8.71 2.78
CA VAL A 36 -7.24 8.70 1.36
C VAL A 36 -8.45 9.63 1.28
N LYS A 37 -8.45 10.58 0.34
CA LYS A 37 -9.57 11.49 0.13
C LYS A 37 -9.60 11.98 -1.31
N LYS A 38 -10.77 11.97 -1.96
CA LYS A 38 -10.98 12.62 -3.26
C LYS A 38 -11.81 13.89 -3.06
N PRO A 39 -11.22 15.10 -3.16
CA PRO A 39 -11.99 16.34 -3.18
C PRO A 39 -12.93 16.37 -4.39
N GLU A 40 -14.12 16.96 -4.25
CA GLU A 40 -15.15 17.00 -5.31
C GLU A 40 -14.68 17.80 -6.54
N ASP A 41 -13.91 18.86 -6.31
CA ASP A 41 -13.45 19.78 -7.36
C ASP A 41 -12.01 19.50 -7.84
N GLU A 42 -11.43 18.35 -7.46
CA GLU A 42 -10.06 17.97 -7.85
C GLU A 42 -10.00 16.63 -8.60
N ASP A 43 -9.16 16.61 -9.64
CA ASP A 43 -8.87 15.39 -10.39
C ASP A 43 -7.97 14.42 -9.61
N GLN A 44 -7.19 14.95 -8.66
CA GLN A 44 -6.24 14.19 -7.86
C GLN A 44 -6.87 13.65 -6.56
N VAL A 45 -6.37 12.50 -6.13
CA VAL A 45 -6.73 11.92 -4.83
C VAL A 45 -5.60 12.26 -3.85
N ILE A 46 -5.96 12.82 -2.70
CA ILE A 46 -5.04 13.01 -1.59
C ILE A 46 -4.86 11.65 -0.93
N HIS A 47 -3.65 11.09 -1.02
CA HIS A 47 -3.29 9.87 -0.32
C HIS A 47 -1.86 9.93 0.18
N GLN A 48 -1.56 9.16 1.23
CA GLN A 48 -0.18 8.92 1.63
C GLN A 48 0.46 7.88 0.70
N SER A 49 1.73 8.06 0.40
CA SER A 49 2.51 7.17 -0.47
C SER A 49 3.51 6.38 0.36
N LEU A 50 2.98 5.44 1.15
CA LEU A 50 3.74 4.56 2.03
C LEU A 50 3.63 3.11 1.57
N PHE A 51 4.71 2.35 1.71
CA PHE A 51 4.65 0.90 1.64
C PHE A 51 4.39 0.31 3.02
N PHE A 52 3.52 -0.69 3.11
CA PHE A 52 3.16 -1.37 4.36
C PHE A 52 3.57 -2.84 4.30
N LEU A 53 4.24 -3.32 5.35
CA LEU A 53 4.52 -4.73 5.56
C LEU A 53 3.45 -5.33 6.47
N VAL A 54 2.72 -6.31 5.97
CA VAL A 54 1.64 -7.01 6.68
C VAL A 54 2.06 -8.46 6.91
N ASN A 55 1.91 -8.97 8.15
CA ASN A 55 2.26 -10.36 8.47
C ASN A 55 1.16 -11.36 8.07
N GLN A 56 1.41 -12.65 8.30
CA GLN A 56 0.49 -13.76 7.97
C GLN A 56 -0.87 -13.67 8.70
N ASP A 57 -0.93 -12.98 9.84
CA ASP A 57 -2.18 -12.75 10.60
C ASP A 57 -2.97 -11.53 10.11
N GLY A 58 -2.51 -10.86 9.04
CA GLY A 58 -3.15 -9.65 8.53
C GLY A 58 -2.86 -8.39 9.35
N LYS A 59 -1.83 -8.38 10.20
CA LYS A 59 -1.43 -7.21 11.01
C LYS A 59 -0.35 -6.39 10.30
N VAL A 60 -0.54 -5.08 10.27
CA VAL A 60 0.48 -4.13 9.81
C VAL A 60 1.64 -4.11 10.82
N MET A 61 2.82 -4.50 10.38
CA MET A 61 4.03 -4.60 11.22
C MET A 61 4.90 -3.36 11.12
N LYS A 62 5.02 -2.79 9.91
CA LYS A 62 5.87 -1.63 9.62
C LYS A 62 5.41 -0.89 8.37
N ASN A 63 5.79 0.39 8.27
CA ASN A 63 5.62 1.21 7.07
C ASN A 63 6.94 1.86 6.66
N TYR A 64 7.06 2.23 5.38
CA TYR A 64 8.25 2.81 4.76
C TYR A 64 7.86 3.89 3.76
N ASP A 65 8.75 4.87 3.55
CA ASP A 65 8.57 5.88 2.50
C ASP A 65 8.57 5.22 1.11
N GLY A 66 7.52 5.44 0.32
CA GLY A 66 7.38 4.90 -1.04
C GLY A 66 7.70 5.89 -2.15
N VAL A 67 8.16 7.11 -1.82
CA VAL A 67 8.40 8.21 -2.76
C VAL A 67 9.89 8.53 -2.86
N GLN A 68 10.55 8.73 -1.73
CA GLN A 68 11.96 9.14 -1.68
C GLN A 68 12.74 8.28 -0.70
N ASN A 69 13.96 7.88 -1.11
CA ASN A 69 14.88 7.11 -0.27
C ASN A 69 14.27 5.83 0.31
N THR A 70 13.42 5.14 -0.47
CA THR A 70 12.79 3.89 -0.03
C THR A 70 13.85 2.86 0.40
N PRO A 71 13.81 2.37 1.64
CA PRO A 71 14.85 1.50 2.18
C PRO A 71 14.60 0.03 1.79
N TYR A 72 14.81 -0.30 0.51
CA TYR A 72 14.51 -1.63 -0.03
C TYR A 72 15.23 -2.78 0.70
N ASP A 73 16.47 -2.58 1.12
CA ASP A 73 17.25 -3.60 1.85
C ASP A 73 16.62 -3.93 3.20
N ASP A 74 16.13 -2.91 3.92
CA ASP A 74 15.42 -3.10 5.19
C ASP A 74 14.07 -3.79 4.98
N ILE A 75 13.32 -3.41 3.93
CA ILE A 75 12.05 -4.05 3.58
C ILE A 75 12.27 -5.56 3.34
N ILE A 76 13.29 -5.93 2.56
CA ILE A 76 13.62 -7.32 2.26
C ILE A 76 14.04 -8.08 3.52
N LYS A 77 14.84 -7.45 4.39
CA LYS A 77 15.25 -8.03 5.67
C LYS A 77 14.06 -8.29 6.60
N ASP A 78 13.13 -7.35 6.67
CA ASP A 78 11.95 -7.46 7.53
C ASP A 78 10.99 -8.54 7.00
N ILE A 79 10.79 -8.64 5.68
CA ILE A 79 10.04 -9.75 5.04
C ILE A 79 10.65 -11.11 5.41
N LYS A 80 11.97 -11.25 5.28
CA LYS A 80 12.67 -12.51 5.62
C LYS A 80 12.54 -12.86 7.10
N THR A 81 12.42 -11.87 7.98
CA THR A 81 12.26 -12.07 9.42
C THR A 81 10.87 -12.62 9.74
N LEU A 82 9.82 -12.09 9.12
CA LEU A 82 8.44 -12.56 9.29
C LEU A 82 8.20 -13.97 8.70
N ASN A 83 8.96 -14.36 7.68
CA ASN A 83 8.83 -15.69 7.07
C ASN A 83 9.53 -16.81 7.84
N ARG A 84 10.25 -16.51 8.92
CA ARG A 84 10.98 -17.50 9.74
C ARG A 84 10.28 -17.87 11.05
N SER A 85 9.15 -17.22 11.34
CA SER A 85 8.32 -17.40 12.55
C SER A 85 7.11 -18.27 12.29
#